data_AF-A0A2N2DXE8-F1
#
_entry.id   AF-A0A2N2DXE8-F1
#
_cell.length_a   1.000
_cell.length_b   1.000
_cell.length_c   1.000
_cell.angle_alpha   90.00
_cell.angle_beta   90.00
_cell.angle_gamma   90.00
#
_symmetry.space_group_name_H-M   'P 1'
#
loop_
_entity.id
_entity.type
_entity.pdbx_description
1 polymer ?
#
loop_
_entity_poly.entity_id
_entity_poly.type
_entity_poly.pdbx_seq_one_letter_code
_entity_poly.pdbx_strand_id
1 'polypeptide(L)'
;MTNRFVENEVFASGKECNADRKVLPICFLCNKVPDEGIRSGFFLRGIFICNKCEEELINSQPEHKEEYMLTIAKLRNILFKNTKLW
;
A
#
# COMPACT_ATOMS: atom_id res chain seq x y z
N MET A 1 6.79 -32.57 19.66
CA MET A 1 7.29 -31.27 20.17
C MET A 1 7.87 -30.50 18.99
N THR A 2 7.45 -29.23 18.89
CA THR A 2 8.04 -28.12 18.11
C THR A 2 8.17 -28.22 16.58
N ASN A 3 7.23 -27.52 15.92
CA ASN A 3 7.34 -26.73 14.68
C ASN A 3 8.77 -26.33 14.25
N ARG A 4 9.06 -26.37 12.93
CA ARG A 4 9.25 -25.14 12.12
C ARG A 4 9.42 -25.44 10.62
N PHE A 5 8.48 -24.91 9.83
CA PHE A 5 8.65 -24.29 8.50
C PHE A 5 9.35 -25.11 7.40
N VAL A 6 8.52 -25.65 6.52
CA VAL A 6 8.88 -26.10 5.17
C VAL A 6 9.23 -24.87 4.32
N GLU A 7 10.50 -24.77 3.93
CA GLU A 7 10.95 -23.91 2.84
C GLU A 7 10.36 -24.46 1.54
N ASN A 8 9.39 -23.75 0.98
CA ASN A 8 9.00 -23.94 -0.41
C ASN A 8 9.32 -22.66 -1.16
N GLU A 9 10.58 -22.59 -1.56
CA GLU A 9 11.03 -21.77 -2.68
C GLU A 9 10.30 -22.22 -3.94
N VAL A 10 9.30 -21.45 -4.34
CA VAL A 10 8.86 -21.41 -5.73
C VAL A 10 9.22 -20.04 -6.25
N PHE A 11 10.50 -19.91 -6.64
CA PHE A 11 10.98 -18.88 -7.56
C PHE A 11 10.32 -19.11 -8.92
N ALA A 12 9.06 -18.70 -9.04
CA ALA A 12 8.35 -18.67 -10.30
C ALA A 12 8.74 -17.39 -11.05
N SER A 13 9.66 -17.60 -12.00
CA SER A 13 9.74 -16.95 -13.30
C SER A 13 9.99 -15.43 -13.31
N GLY A 14 11.15 -15.08 -13.86
CA GLY A 14 11.53 -13.71 -14.17
C GLY A 14 10.43 -12.97 -14.92
N LYS A 15 10.11 -11.79 -14.39
CA LYS A 15 9.75 -10.64 -15.21
C LYS A 15 10.74 -9.54 -14.86
N GLU A 16 11.74 -9.35 -15.71
CA GLU A 16 12.23 -8.00 -15.92
C GLU A 16 11.04 -7.19 -16.43
N CYS A 17 10.31 -6.54 -15.54
CA CYS A 17 9.50 -5.42 -15.98
C CYS A 17 10.53 -4.36 -16.36
N ASN A 18 10.60 -4.05 -17.65
CA ASN A 18 11.02 -2.71 -18.04
C ASN A 18 10.37 -1.76 -17.03
N ALA A 19 11.16 -0.89 -16.39
CA ALA A 19 10.63 0.16 -15.52
C ALA A 19 9.88 1.15 -16.42
N ASP A 20 8.79 0.67 -17.03
CA ASP A 20 7.86 1.35 -17.88
C ASP A 20 7.54 2.62 -17.14
N ARG A 21 7.90 3.74 -17.78
CA ARG A 21 7.86 5.07 -17.21
C ARG A 21 6.41 5.38 -16.82
N LYS A 22 6.03 5.03 -15.59
CA LYS A 22 4.72 5.33 -15.03
C LYS A 22 4.64 6.83 -14.87
N VAL A 23 3.93 7.48 -15.79
CA VAL A 23 3.77 8.94 -15.79
C VAL A 23 2.86 9.38 -14.63
N LEU A 24 1.88 8.54 -14.27
CA LEU A 24 0.92 8.83 -13.21
C LEU A 24 1.15 7.95 -11.98
N PRO A 25 0.90 8.48 -10.77
CA PRO A 25 1.06 7.73 -9.55
C PRO A 25 -0.04 6.66 -9.40
N ILE A 26 0.33 5.53 -8.80
CA ILE A 26 -0.60 4.46 -8.44
C ILE A 26 -0.85 4.56 -6.94
N CYS A 27 -2.11 4.55 -6.53
CA CYS A 27 -2.47 4.55 -5.11
C CYS A 27 -1.99 3.26 -4.44
N PHE A 28 -1.27 3.38 -3.34
CA PHE A 28 -0.73 2.25 -2.58
C PHE A 28 -1.82 1.36 -1.96
N LEU A 29 -2.99 1.94 -1.65
CA LEU A 29 -4.07 1.22 -0.97
C LEU A 29 -4.98 0.45 -1.93
N CYS A 30 -5.35 1.06 -3.06
CA CYS A 30 -6.28 0.44 -4.01
C CYS A 30 -5.61 -0.06 -5.31
N ASN A 31 -4.31 0.18 -5.50
CA ASN A 31 -3.53 -0.19 -6.68
C ASN A 31 -4.07 0.35 -8.01
N LYS A 32 -4.82 1.46 -7.98
CA LYS A 32 -5.37 2.13 -9.17
C LYS A 32 -4.66 3.46 -9.43
N VAL A 33 -4.56 3.83 -10.70
CA VAL A 33 -4.29 5.21 -11.10
C VAL A 33 -5.60 5.98 -10.96
N PRO A 34 -5.64 7.09 -10.22
CA PRO A 34 -6.86 7.89 -10.12
C PRO A 34 -7.22 8.56 -11.45
N ASP A 35 -8.50 8.83 -11.64
CA ASP A 35 -9.03 9.45 -12.87
C ASP A 35 -8.43 10.85 -13.12
N GLU A 36 -8.20 11.64 -12.06
CA GLU A 36 -7.56 12.96 -12.14
C GLU A 36 -6.03 12.90 -11.94
N GLY A 37 -5.46 11.69 -11.98
CA GLY A 37 -4.04 11.46 -11.76
C GLY A 37 -3.53 12.01 -10.42
N ILE A 38 -2.38 12.68 -10.46
CA ILE A 38 -1.71 13.21 -9.25
C ILE A 38 -2.51 14.26 -8.48
N ARG A 39 -3.50 14.92 -9.10
CA ARG A 39 -4.35 15.92 -8.40
C ARG A 39 -5.32 15.30 -7.40
N SER A 40 -5.62 14.02 -7.57
CA SER A 40 -6.60 13.32 -6.72
C SER A 40 -5.93 12.43 -5.68
N GLY A 41 -5.00 13.02 -4.95
CA GLY A 41 -4.36 12.37 -3.81
C GLY A 41 -3.22 13.17 -3.23
N PHE A 42 -2.47 12.52 -2.33
CA PHE A 42 -1.31 13.07 -1.68
C PHE A 42 -0.20 12.03 -1.53
N PHE A 43 1.02 12.51 -1.28
CA PHE A 43 2.15 11.65 -0.96
C PHE A 43 2.41 11.60 0.55
N LEU A 44 2.59 10.40 1.09
CA LEU A 44 2.98 10.15 2.48
C LEU A 44 4.19 9.22 2.50
N ARG A 45 5.34 9.68 2.98
CA ARG A 45 6.60 8.90 2.99
C ARG A 45 6.94 8.22 1.66
N GLY A 46 6.73 8.92 0.54
CA GLY A 46 7.08 8.44 -0.80
C GLY A 46 6.08 7.48 -1.43
N ILE A 47 4.97 7.16 -0.76
CA ILE A 47 3.83 6.46 -1.38
C ILE A 47 2.71 7.45 -1.70
N PHE A 48 1.94 7.15 -2.75
CA PHE A 48 0.79 7.94 -3.14
C PHE A 48 -0.51 7.33 -2.60
N ILE A 49 -1.41 8.14 -2.08
CA ILE A 49 -2.75 7.77 -1.59
C ILE A 49 -3.77 8.65 -2.31
N CYS A 50 -4.77 8.04 -2.96
CA CYS A 50 -5.80 8.79 -3.68
C CYS A 50 -6.90 9.31 -2.75
N ASN A 51 -7.64 10.34 -3.17
CA ASN A 51 -8.69 10.99 -2.36
C ASN A 51 -9.75 10.02 -1.84
N LYS A 52 -10.16 9.03 -2.64
CA LYS A 52 -11.14 8.02 -2.21
C LYS A 52 -10.62 7.21 -1.01
N CYS A 53 -9.37 6.75 -1.09
CA CYS A 53 -8.75 6.02 0.00
C CYS A 53 -8.43 6.94 1.19
N GLU A 54 -8.08 8.21 0.96
CA GLU A 54 -7.94 9.20 2.02
C GLU A 54 -9.24 9.36 2.81
N GLU A 55 -10.36 9.55 2.10
CA GLU A 55 -11.68 9.71 2.69
C GLU A 55 -12.07 8.50 3.54
N GLU A 56 -11.78 7.28 3.08
CA GLU A 56 -11.96 6.05 3.87
C GLU A 56 -11.11 6.04 5.15
N LEU A 57 -9.85 6.49 5.07
CA LEU A 57 -8.94 6.51 6.22
C LEU A 57 -9.39 7.51 7.28
N ILE A 58 -9.76 8.74 6.88
CA ILE A 58 -10.12 9.82 7.81
C ILE A 58 -11.49 9.62 8.44
N ASN A 59 -12.42 8.96 7.72
CA ASN A 59 -13.76 8.66 8.22
C ASN A 59 -13.84 7.31 8.94
N SER A 60 -12.72 6.59 9.09
CA SER A 60 -12.69 5.32 9.83
C SER A 60 -13.01 5.55 11.31
N GLN A 61 -14.10 4.94 11.79
CA GLN A 61 -14.60 5.14 13.14
C GLN A 61 -14.24 3.96 14.07
N PRO A 62 -13.79 4.19 15.32
CA PRO A 62 -13.44 3.13 16.27
C PRO A 62 -14.58 2.13 16.59
N GLU A 63 -15.83 2.55 16.42
CA GLU A 63 -17.04 1.76 16.60
C GLU A 63 -17.07 0.57 15.62
N HIS A 64 -16.52 0.75 14.42
CA HIS A 64 -16.34 -0.29 13.41
C HIS A 64 -14.98 -0.97 13.59
N LYS A 65 -14.83 -1.68 14.71
CA LYS A 65 -13.55 -2.21 15.21
C LYS A 65 -12.69 -2.91 14.15
N GLU A 66 -13.27 -3.77 13.31
CA GLU A 66 -12.53 -4.52 12.29
C GLU A 66 -11.93 -3.61 11.22
N GLU A 67 -12.75 -2.74 10.63
CA GLU A 67 -12.32 -1.77 9.61
C GLU A 67 -11.30 -0.79 10.17
N TYR A 68 -11.53 -0.30 11.39
CA TYR A 68 -10.62 0.60 12.09
C TYR A 68 -9.26 -0.05 12.32
N MET A 69 -9.22 -1.28 12.81
CA MET A 69 -7.97 -2.00 13.04
C MET A 69 -7.20 -2.27 11.74
N LEU A 70 -7.90 -2.56 10.64
CA LEU A 70 -7.29 -2.69 9.32
C LEU A 70 -6.70 -1.36 8.83
N THR A 71 -7.41 -0.26 9.01
CA THR A 71 -6.93 1.10 8.71
C THR A 71 -5.67 1.44 9.51
N ILE A 72 -5.67 1.18 10.82
CA ILE A 72 -4.50 1.38 11.68
C ILE A 72 -3.32 0.50 11.25
N ALA A 73 -3.57 -0.76 10.87
CA ALA A 73 -2.52 -1.65 10.38
C ALA A 73 -1.90 -1.15 9.06
N LYS A 74 -2.72 -0.64 8.13
CA LYS A 74 -2.25 0.00 6.89
C LYS A 74 -1.38 1.22 7.19
N LEU A 75 -1.87 2.14 8.02
CA LEU A 75 -1.14 3.36 8.40
C LEU A 75 0.18 3.05 9.11
N ARG A 76 0.20 2.09 10.02
CA ARG A 76 1.45 1.65 10.68
C ARG A 76 2.47 1.13 9.68
N ASN A 77 2.04 0.34 8.70
CA ASN A 77 2.91 -0.13 7.62
C ASN A 77 3.46 1.01 6.77
N ILE A 78 2.73 2.10 6.60
CA ILE A 78 3.20 3.27 5.84
C ILE A 78 4.17 4.10 6.67
N LEU A 79 3.81 4.41 7.92
CA LEU A 79 4.54 5.36 8.77
C LEU A 79 5.82 4.79 9.39
N PHE A 80 5.85 3.49 9.70
CA PHE A 80 6.93 2.90 10.49
C PHE A 80 7.78 1.87 9.75
N LYS A 81 7.34 1.40 8.58
CA LYS A 81 8.17 0.48 7.79
C LYS A 81 9.33 1.27 7.19
N ASN A 82 10.55 0.79 7.39
CA ASN A 82 11.76 1.48 7.00
C ASN A 82 11.98 1.25 5.50
N THR A 83 11.36 2.08 4.66
CA THR A 83 11.60 2.07 3.22
C THR A 83 12.97 2.71 2.98
N LYS A 84 14.01 1.90 2.78
CA LYS A 84 15.25 2.38 2.15
C LYS A 84 14.90 2.72 0.71
N LEU A 85 14.62 4.00 0.43
CA LEU A 85 14.36 4.53 -0.90
C LEU A 85 15.65 5.17 -1.42
N TRP A 86 16.51 4.36 -2.06
CA TRP A 86 17.57 4.80 -2.98
C TRP A 86 17.72 3.73 -4.06
#